data_AF-A0A0K8MJ81-F1
#
_entry.id   AF-A0A0K8MJ81-F1
#
_cell.length_a   1.000
_cell.length_b   1.000
_cell.length_c   1.000
_cell.angle_alpha   90.00
_cell.angle_beta   90.00
_cell.angle_gamma   90.00
#
_symmetry.space_group_name_H-M   'P 1'
#
loop_
_entity.id
_entity.type
_entity.pdbx_description
1 polymer ?
#
loop_
_entity_poly.entity_id
_entity_poly.type
_entity_poly.pdbx_seq_one_letter_code
_entity_poly.pdbx_strand_id
1 'polypeptide(L)'
;MSTAGQTTWIRLALETVIFAGIIFLPGLGHWLVIGFSLLLALCLSWSWFQRTKKVQGTLALDWTVALASSQKHDQAVWHFYSLFAQVPNQGVVVKRRSYLDRWLSHFSFQKNPARRLFWIKLLRGGDELVLVLRLVVVALVLLLVLPNQASYWQAGGIVLLVYLVNFQLLPVFEQSRSVLWTQLALGSGLQQTKTFLTVLAEITAMVVGLAFVVMLVFAGPLAALVVLGSGTLMGLVLHLLWLPKTLQKKL
;
A
#
# COMPACT_ATOMS: atom_id res chain seq x y z
N MET A 1 -12.01 -37.08 0.83
CA MET A 1 -11.51 -38.26 1.58
C MET A 1 -12.13 -39.60 1.15
N SER A 2 -12.80 -39.73 0.00
CA SER A 2 -13.49 -40.97 -0.42
C SER A 2 -12.74 -41.81 -1.49
N THR A 3 -11.73 -41.27 -2.17
CA THR A 3 -11.06 -41.94 -3.30
C THR A 3 -9.98 -42.96 -2.90
N ALA A 4 -9.45 -42.90 -1.67
CA ALA A 4 -8.41 -43.82 -1.21
C ALA A 4 -8.94 -45.24 -0.98
N GLY A 5 -10.11 -45.36 -0.33
CA GLY A 5 -10.72 -46.66 -0.03
C GLY A 5 -11.19 -47.44 -1.26
N GLN A 6 -11.66 -46.74 -2.30
CA GLN A 6 -12.13 -47.41 -3.51
C GLN A 6 -10.98 -48.07 -4.30
N THR A 7 -9.79 -47.47 -4.27
CA THR A 7 -8.60 -48.02 -4.96
C THR A 7 -7.99 -49.23 -4.28
N THR A 8 -8.13 -49.37 -2.95
CA THR A 8 -7.61 -50.52 -2.20
C THR A 8 -8.45 -51.76 -2.43
N TRP A 9 -9.78 -51.63 -2.52
CA TRP A 9 -10.68 -52.75 -2.82
C TRP A 9 -10.48 -53.30 -4.24
N ILE A 10 -10.22 -52.42 -5.21
CA ILE A 10 -9.94 -52.82 -6.60
C ILE A 10 -8.60 -53.57 -6.70
N ARG A 11 -7.56 -53.17 -5.94
CA ARG A 11 -6.29 -53.91 -5.89
C ARG A 11 -6.46 -55.31 -5.29
N LEU A 12 -7.16 -55.42 -4.16
CA LEU A 12 -7.40 -56.70 -3.49
C LEU A 12 -8.27 -57.64 -4.34
N ALA A 13 -9.29 -57.12 -5.03
CA ALA A 13 -10.12 -57.92 -5.93
C ALA A 13 -9.34 -58.44 -7.14
N LEU A 14 -8.40 -57.65 -7.67
CA LEU A 14 -7.58 -58.05 -8.80
C LEU A 14 -6.52 -59.09 -8.41
N GLU A 15 -5.88 -58.94 -7.24
CA GLU A 15 -4.92 -59.91 -6.72
C GLU A 15 -5.58 -61.27 -6.40
N THR A 16 -6.80 -61.27 -5.86
CA THR A 16 -7.55 -62.51 -5.57
C THR A 16 -7.98 -63.25 -6.84
N VAL A 17 -8.38 -62.54 -7.90
CA VAL A 17 -8.73 -63.15 -9.21
C VAL A 17 -7.52 -63.77 -9.89
N ILE A 18 -6.34 -63.13 -9.80
CA ILE A 18 -5.08 -63.68 -10.34
C ILE A 18 -4.67 -64.94 -9.56
N PHE A 19 -4.77 -64.91 -8.23
CA PHE A 19 -4.45 -66.07 -7.38
C PHE A 19 -5.38 -67.26 -7.65
N ALA A 20 -6.68 -67.01 -7.81
CA ALA A 20 -7.67 -68.02 -8.15
C ALA A 20 -7.42 -68.63 -9.55
N GLY A 21 -7.02 -67.82 -10.52
CA GLY A 21 -6.71 -68.28 -11.88
C GLY A 21 -5.46 -69.18 -11.97
N ILE A 22 -4.46 -68.97 -11.12
CA ILE A 22 -3.25 -69.80 -11.05
C ILE A 22 -3.53 -71.19 -10.46
N ILE A 23 -4.45 -71.28 -9.49
CA ILE A 23 -4.77 -72.53 -8.79
C ILE A 23 -5.62 -73.49 -9.64
N PHE A 24 -6.42 -72.98 -10.59
CA PHE A 24 -7.48 -73.76 -11.24
C PHE A 24 -7.12 -74.37 -12.63
N LEU A 25 -5.95 -74.07 -13.23
CA LEU A 25 -5.64 -74.38 -14.64
C LEU A 25 -4.43 -75.33 -14.82
N PRO A 26 -4.52 -76.67 -14.76
CA PRO A 26 -3.34 -77.53 -14.82
C PRO A 26 -2.71 -77.59 -16.23
N GLY A 27 -1.42 -77.27 -16.37
CA GLY A 27 -0.61 -77.44 -17.59
C GLY A 27 0.25 -76.23 -18.01
N LEU A 28 0.88 -76.28 -19.21
CA LEU A 28 1.77 -75.24 -19.79
C LEU A 28 1.19 -73.80 -19.79
N GLY A 29 -0.11 -73.64 -19.57
CA GLY A 29 -0.80 -72.35 -19.47
C GLY A 29 -0.43 -71.51 -18.23
N HIS A 30 0.16 -72.10 -17.19
CA HIS A 30 0.57 -71.35 -15.99
C HIS A 30 1.58 -70.22 -16.31
N TRP A 31 2.53 -70.48 -17.21
CA TRP A 31 3.53 -69.48 -17.60
C TRP A 31 2.93 -68.27 -18.32
N LEU A 32 1.86 -68.47 -19.10
CA LEU A 32 1.14 -67.39 -19.77
C LEU A 32 0.35 -66.53 -18.76
N VAL A 33 -0.29 -67.16 -17.77
CA VAL A 33 -1.04 -66.44 -16.72
C VAL A 33 -0.10 -65.62 -15.83
N ILE A 34 1.08 -66.16 -15.49
CA ILE A 34 2.12 -65.43 -14.76
C ILE A 34 2.66 -64.26 -15.58
N GLY A 35 2.92 -64.46 -16.88
CA GLY A 35 3.39 -63.37 -17.75
C GLY A 35 2.37 -62.24 -17.88
N PHE A 36 1.09 -62.58 -18.05
CA PHE A 36 0.01 -61.60 -18.15
C PHE A 36 -0.22 -60.84 -16.84
N SER A 37 -0.17 -61.51 -15.69
CA SER A 37 -0.32 -60.85 -14.38
C SER A 37 0.83 -59.88 -14.10
N LEU A 38 2.06 -60.25 -14.46
CA LEU A 38 3.25 -59.43 -14.26
C LEU A 38 3.23 -58.18 -15.16
N LEU A 39 2.78 -58.32 -16.41
CA LEU A 39 2.55 -57.19 -17.33
C LEU A 39 1.46 -56.25 -16.81
N LEU A 40 0.35 -56.80 -16.30
CA LEU A 40 -0.74 -56.00 -15.76
C LEU A 40 -0.31 -55.23 -14.50
N ALA A 41 0.47 -55.88 -13.62
CA ALA A 41 1.06 -55.25 -12.44
C ALA A 41 2.01 -54.11 -12.82
N LEU A 42 2.86 -54.30 -13.84
CA LEU A 42 3.74 -53.26 -14.38
C LEU A 42 2.96 -52.08 -14.96
N CYS A 43 1.92 -52.35 -15.74
CA CYS A 43 1.08 -51.31 -16.36
C CYS A 43 0.34 -50.49 -15.29
N LEU A 44 -0.22 -51.16 -14.28
CA LEU A 44 -0.85 -50.51 -13.13
C LEU A 44 0.20 -49.67 -12.37
N SER A 45 1.35 -50.23 -12.00
CA SER A 45 2.43 -49.51 -11.31
C SER A 45 2.88 -48.25 -12.06
N TRP A 46 3.06 -48.36 -13.39
CA TRP A 46 3.41 -47.24 -14.25
C TRP A 46 2.33 -46.14 -14.26
N SER A 47 1.06 -46.53 -14.39
CA SER A 47 -0.07 -45.58 -14.36
C SER A 47 -0.16 -44.82 -13.03
N TRP A 48 0.14 -45.50 -11.91
CA TRP A 48 0.21 -44.90 -10.58
C TRP A 48 1.37 -43.92 -10.46
N PHE A 49 2.57 -44.29 -10.95
CA PHE A 49 3.74 -43.42 -10.95
C PHE A 49 3.53 -42.13 -11.75
N GLN A 50 2.81 -42.22 -12.88
CA GLN A 50 2.45 -41.04 -13.67
C GLN A 50 1.44 -40.14 -12.95
N ARG A 51 0.50 -40.71 -12.19
CA ARG A 51 -0.46 -39.94 -11.39
C ARG A 51 0.20 -39.26 -10.20
N THR A 52 1.10 -39.94 -9.48
CA THR A 52 1.80 -39.36 -8.33
C THR A 52 2.77 -38.25 -8.74
N LYS A 53 3.48 -38.39 -9.88
CA LYS A 53 4.30 -37.32 -10.45
C LYS A 53 3.50 -36.05 -10.75
N LYS A 54 2.30 -36.19 -11.33
CA LYS A 54 1.42 -35.04 -11.62
C LYS A 54 0.94 -34.33 -10.35
N VAL A 55 0.62 -35.08 -9.30
CA VAL A 55 0.14 -34.53 -8.02
C VAL A 55 1.27 -33.88 -7.21
N GLN A 56 2.49 -34.43 -7.25
CA GLN A 56 3.66 -33.88 -6.57
C GLN A 56 4.06 -32.49 -7.10
N GLY A 57 3.90 -32.23 -8.41
CA GLY A 57 4.16 -30.91 -9.00
C GLY A 57 3.18 -29.82 -8.54
N THR A 58 1.97 -30.20 -8.10
CA THR A 58 0.92 -29.27 -7.64
C THR A 58 0.87 -29.09 -6.11
N LEU A 59 1.67 -29.85 -5.36
CA LEU A 59 1.79 -29.74 -3.90
C LEU A 59 2.73 -28.63 -3.44
N ALA A 60 3.36 -27.90 -4.37
CA ALA A 60 4.05 -26.65 -4.08
C ALA A 60 2.99 -25.60 -3.73
N LEU A 61 2.58 -25.58 -2.47
CA LEU A 61 1.66 -24.59 -1.92
C LEU A 61 2.33 -23.23 -2.07
N ASP A 62 1.77 -22.37 -2.93
CA ASP A 62 2.29 -21.03 -3.12
C ASP A 62 1.97 -20.23 -1.85
N TRP A 63 2.95 -20.17 -0.95
CA TRP A 63 2.88 -19.46 0.32
C TRP A 63 2.47 -18.00 0.14
N THR A 64 2.79 -17.39 -1.02
CA THR A 64 2.41 -16.01 -1.30
C THR A 64 0.90 -15.87 -1.47
N VAL A 65 0.26 -16.84 -2.15
CA VAL A 65 -1.18 -16.87 -2.36
C VAL A 65 -1.93 -17.23 -1.07
N ALA A 66 -1.42 -18.22 -0.33
CA ALA A 66 -2.00 -18.62 0.95
C ALA A 66 -1.96 -17.48 1.98
N LEU A 67 -0.82 -16.78 2.08
CA LEU A 67 -0.65 -15.63 2.98
C LEU A 67 -1.51 -14.43 2.56
N ALA A 68 -1.61 -14.16 1.25
CA ALA A 68 -2.48 -13.09 0.77
C ALA A 68 -3.96 -13.38 1.05
N SER A 69 -4.36 -14.65 1.01
CA SER A 69 -5.73 -15.07 1.33
C SER A 69 -6.04 -14.93 2.83
N SER A 70 -5.12 -15.31 3.72
CA SER A 70 -5.32 -15.17 5.17
C SER A 70 -5.37 -13.70 5.59
N GLN A 71 -4.47 -12.86 5.07
CA GLN A 71 -4.46 -11.42 5.35
C GLN A 71 -5.76 -10.72 4.93
N LYS A 72 -6.35 -11.11 3.79
CA LYS A 72 -7.64 -10.58 3.35
C LYS A 72 -8.79 -10.94 4.29
N HIS A 73 -8.79 -12.18 4.79
CA HIS A 73 -9.78 -12.62 5.76
C HIS A 73 -9.68 -11.81 7.05
N ASP A 74 -8.49 -11.70 7.62
CA ASP A 74 -8.25 -10.94 8.87
C ASP A 74 -8.65 -9.48 8.71
N GLN A 75 -8.32 -8.86 7.57
CA GLN A 75 -8.69 -7.48 7.29
C GLN A 75 -10.20 -7.27 7.22
N ALA A 76 -10.95 -8.21 6.62
CA ALA A 76 -12.41 -8.11 6.55
C ALA A 76 -13.05 -8.16 7.95
N VAL A 77 -12.53 -9.02 8.82
CA VAL A 77 -12.95 -9.13 10.23
C VAL A 77 -12.65 -7.83 10.98
N TRP A 78 -11.46 -7.26 10.78
CA TRP A 78 -11.09 -6.00 11.42
C TRP A 78 -11.93 -4.82 10.92
N HIS A 79 -12.30 -4.83 9.63
CA HIS A 79 -13.21 -3.83 9.08
C HIS A 79 -14.62 -3.96 9.68
N PHE A 80 -15.12 -5.19 9.88
CA PHE A 80 -16.39 -5.40 10.56
C PHE A 80 -16.36 -4.85 11.99
N TYR A 81 -15.32 -5.13 12.77
CA TYR A 81 -15.19 -4.59 14.12
C TYR A 81 -15.08 -3.07 14.16
N SER A 82 -14.46 -2.46 13.14
CA SER A 82 -14.36 -1.00 13.01
C SER A 82 -15.70 -0.27 12.92
N LEU A 83 -16.76 -0.98 12.51
CA LEU A 83 -18.12 -0.43 12.43
C LEU A 83 -18.73 -0.21 13.82
N PHE A 84 -18.27 -0.93 14.84
CA PHE A 84 -18.84 -0.88 16.19
C PHE A 84 -17.95 -0.15 17.18
N ALA A 85 -16.63 -0.25 17.03
CA ALA A 85 -15.68 0.40 17.92
C ALA A 85 -14.41 0.79 17.19
N GLN A 86 -13.75 1.84 17.67
CA GLN A 86 -12.39 2.17 17.21
C GLN A 86 -11.42 1.10 17.73
N VAL A 87 -11.08 0.15 16.86
CA VAL A 87 -10.08 -0.88 17.16
C VAL A 87 -8.69 -0.27 16.99
N PRO A 88 -7.84 -0.21 18.05
CA PRO A 88 -6.46 0.22 17.91
C PRO A 88 -5.71 -0.76 16.99
N ASN A 89 -4.72 -0.25 16.25
CA ASN A 89 -3.90 -1.04 15.31
C ASN A 89 -4.56 -1.49 14.00
N GLN A 90 -5.61 -0.84 13.49
CA GLN A 90 -6.03 -1.10 12.09
C GLN A 90 -4.85 -0.91 11.13
N GLY A 91 -4.40 -2.02 10.53
CA GLY A 91 -3.45 -1.98 9.43
C GLY A 91 -4.13 -1.29 8.26
N VAL A 92 -3.89 0.01 8.10
CA VAL A 92 -4.29 0.72 6.89
C VAL A 92 -3.63 -0.02 5.74
N VAL A 93 -4.41 -0.74 4.94
CA VAL A 93 -3.87 -1.36 3.73
C VAL A 93 -3.53 -0.24 2.78
N VAL A 94 -2.25 0.08 2.79
CA VAL A 94 -1.63 1.08 1.95
C VAL A 94 -1.73 0.60 0.51
N LYS A 95 -2.80 1.01 -0.17
CA LYS A 95 -2.98 0.71 -1.60
C LYS A 95 -1.89 1.45 -2.39
N ARG A 96 -1.13 0.72 -3.21
CA ARG A 96 -0.11 1.33 -4.07
C ARG A 96 -0.78 2.27 -5.09
N ARG A 97 -0.47 3.56 -5.01
CA ARG A 97 -0.98 4.61 -5.91
C ARG A 97 0.05 4.85 -7.03
N SER A 98 -0.07 4.13 -8.14
CA SER A 98 0.87 4.21 -9.27
C SER A 98 0.98 5.60 -9.91
N TYR A 99 -0.08 6.43 -9.80
CA TYR A 99 -0.07 7.79 -10.34
C TYR A 99 0.90 8.74 -9.58
N LEU A 100 1.18 8.46 -8.31
CA LEU A 100 2.11 9.25 -7.48
C LEU A 100 3.57 8.80 -7.66
N ASP A 101 3.81 7.61 -8.23
CA ASP A 101 5.17 7.09 -8.46
C ASP A 101 5.95 7.99 -9.44
N ARG A 102 5.28 8.59 -10.44
CA ARG A 102 5.92 9.50 -11.40
C ARG A 102 6.46 10.77 -10.74
N TRP A 103 5.70 11.34 -9.81
CA TRP A 103 6.10 12.54 -9.09
C TRP A 103 7.22 12.23 -8.07
N LEU A 104 7.17 11.05 -7.45
CA LEU A 104 8.22 10.58 -6.55
C LEU A 104 9.55 10.30 -7.28
N SER A 105 9.50 9.93 -8.57
CA SER A 105 10.70 9.69 -9.39
C SER A 105 11.55 10.95 -9.61
N HIS A 106 10.95 12.13 -9.48
CA HIS A 106 11.63 13.41 -9.63
C HIS A 106 12.53 13.74 -8.41
N PHE A 107 12.26 13.16 -7.24
CA PHE A 107 13.07 13.35 -6.04
C PHE A 107 14.17 12.27 -5.97
N SER A 108 15.38 12.63 -6.44
CA SER A 108 16.55 11.74 -6.42
C SER A 108 16.96 11.34 -5.00
N PHE A 109 17.25 10.04 -4.82
CA PHE A 109 17.73 9.45 -3.56
C PHE A 109 19.06 10.03 -3.06
N GLN A 110 19.91 10.54 -3.96
CA GLN A 110 21.32 10.80 -3.65
C GLN A 110 21.55 12.08 -2.83
N LYS A 111 20.64 13.07 -2.87
CA LYS A 111 20.89 14.37 -2.25
C LYS A 111 20.37 14.51 -0.82
N ASN A 112 19.26 13.85 -0.47
CA ASN A 112 18.68 13.88 0.89
C ASN A 112 17.70 12.71 1.10
N PRO A 113 18.13 11.56 1.66
CA PRO A 113 17.27 10.39 1.87
C PRO A 113 16.08 10.70 2.80
N ALA A 114 16.31 11.60 3.76
CA ALA A 114 15.32 12.21 4.62
C ALA A 114 14.13 12.80 3.89
N ARG A 115 14.41 13.69 2.93
CA ARG A 115 13.42 14.39 2.13
C ARG A 115 12.54 13.40 1.36
N ARG A 116 13.16 12.39 0.75
CA ARG A 116 12.44 11.37 -0.02
C ARG A 116 11.55 10.50 0.87
N LEU A 117 12.01 10.13 2.06
CA LEU A 117 11.22 9.34 3.00
C LEU A 117 9.96 10.09 3.46
N PHE A 118 10.08 11.39 3.73
CA PHE A 118 8.93 12.25 4.03
C PHE A 118 7.95 12.33 2.86
N TRP A 119 8.43 12.56 1.64
CA TRP A 119 7.57 12.55 0.46
C TRP A 119 6.88 11.20 0.24
N ILE A 120 7.57 10.07 0.45
CA ILE A 120 6.96 8.74 0.39
C ILE A 120 5.86 8.62 1.44
N LYS A 121 6.14 8.96 2.71
CA LYS A 121 5.15 8.85 3.78
C LYS A 121 3.93 9.72 3.51
N LEU A 122 4.14 10.95 3.04
CA LEU A 122 3.06 11.85 2.67
C LEU A 122 2.24 11.25 1.52
N LEU A 123 2.87 10.89 0.40
CA LEU A 123 2.22 10.34 -0.80
C LEU A 123 1.55 8.98 -0.59
N ARG A 124 2.09 8.18 0.33
CA ARG A 124 1.66 6.80 0.59
C ARG A 124 0.68 6.70 1.77
N GLY A 125 0.76 7.57 2.77
CA GLY A 125 -0.15 7.69 3.92
C GLY A 125 -1.46 8.39 3.56
N GLY A 126 -2.10 7.91 2.49
CA GLY A 126 -2.99 8.69 1.63
C GLY A 126 -4.30 9.24 2.21
N ASP A 127 -4.56 9.16 3.51
CA ASP A 127 -5.70 9.85 4.14
C ASP A 127 -5.38 11.32 4.39
N GLU A 128 -4.21 11.61 4.98
CA GLU A 128 -3.82 12.98 5.32
C GLU A 128 -3.62 13.85 4.06
N LEU A 129 -3.05 13.28 2.99
CA LEU A 129 -2.92 14.00 1.72
C LEU A 129 -4.24 14.28 1.01
N VAL A 130 -5.18 13.32 1.07
CA VAL A 130 -6.49 13.50 0.45
C VAL A 130 -7.27 14.58 1.21
N LEU A 131 -7.13 14.62 2.53
CA LEU A 131 -7.69 15.68 3.37
C LEU A 131 -7.14 17.07 2.96
N VAL A 132 -5.81 17.19 2.83
CA VAL A 132 -5.16 18.43 2.36
C VAL A 132 -5.62 18.84 0.98
N LEU A 133 -5.63 17.89 0.04
CA LEU A 133 -6.01 18.18 -1.35
C LEU A 133 -7.46 18.65 -1.46
N ARG A 134 -8.39 18.04 -0.72
CA ARG A 134 -9.79 18.48 -0.66
C ARG A 134 -9.88 19.92 -0.18
N LEU A 135 -9.14 20.28 0.86
CA LEU A 135 -9.16 21.62 1.41
C LEU A 135 -8.57 22.66 0.46
N VAL A 136 -7.46 22.32 -0.21
CA VAL A 136 -6.85 23.18 -1.24
C VAL A 136 -7.82 23.44 -2.38
N VAL A 137 -8.56 22.41 -2.83
CA VAL A 137 -9.59 22.58 -3.87
C VAL A 137 -10.70 23.52 -3.39
N VAL A 138 -11.24 23.31 -2.19
CA VAL A 138 -12.28 24.19 -1.62
C VAL A 138 -11.77 25.64 -1.48
N ALA A 139 -10.54 25.82 -1.02
CA ALA A 139 -9.96 27.14 -0.83
C ALA A 139 -9.65 27.85 -2.17
N LEU A 140 -9.22 27.12 -3.20
CA LEU A 140 -9.07 27.66 -4.56
C LEU A 140 -10.41 28.06 -5.15
N VAL A 141 -11.44 27.23 -5.02
CA VAL A 141 -12.81 27.56 -5.46
C VAL A 141 -13.31 28.80 -4.72
N LEU A 142 -13.08 28.87 -3.41
CA LEU A 142 -13.41 30.04 -2.61
C LEU A 142 -12.73 31.28 -3.20
N LEU A 143 -11.41 31.25 -3.38
CA LEU A 143 -10.64 32.35 -3.99
C LEU A 143 -11.17 32.81 -5.37
N LEU A 144 -11.71 31.89 -6.18
CA LEU A 144 -12.30 32.22 -7.49
C LEU A 144 -13.70 32.86 -7.39
N VAL A 145 -14.50 32.43 -6.42
CA VAL A 145 -15.86 32.96 -6.18
C VAL A 145 -15.81 34.34 -5.50
N LEU A 146 -14.69 34.66 -4.84
CA LEU A 146 -14.51 35.91 -4.14
C LEU A 146 -14.60 37.13 -5.10
N PRO A 147 -15.35 38.19 -4.74
CA PRO A 147 -15.51 39.35 -5.61
C PRO A 147 -14.17 40.04 -5.90
N ASN A 148 -13.90 40.28 -7.19
CA ASN A 148 -12.69 40.98 -7.68
C ASN A 148 -12.50 42.41 -7.12
N GLN A 149 -13.50 42.98 -6.44
CA GLN A 149 -13.48 44.38 -6.01
C GLN A 149 -12.80 44.62 -4.65
N ALA A 150 -12.56 43.59 -3.84
CA ALA A 150 -11.95 43.75 -2.51
C ALA A 150 -10.67 42.91 -2.38
N SER A 151 -9.52 43.55 -2.64
CA SER A 151 -8.17 42.96 -2.52
C SER A 151 -7.90 42.30 -1.16
N TYR A 152 -8.50 42.84 -0.08
CA TYR A 152 -8.42 42.29 1.27
C TYR A 152 -8.97 40.87 1.41
N TRP A 153 -10.00 40.53 0.65
CA TRP A 153 -10.70 39.26 0.77
C TRP A 153 -9.86 38.12 0.15
N GLN A 154 -9.18 38.41 -0.96
CA GLN A 154 -8.21 37.50 -1.59
C GLN A 154 -6.99 37.26 -0.70
N ALA A 155 -6.48 38.32 -0.05
CA ALA A 155 -5.40 38.21 0.92
C ALA A 155 -5.78 37.35 2.13
N GLY A 156 -6.98 37.55 2.69
CA GLY A 156 -7.49 36.71 3.78
C GLY A 156 -7.63 35.25 3.37
N GLY A 157 -8.14 34.99 2.16
CA GLY A 157 -8.32 33.64 1.63
C GLY A 157 -7.01 32.86 1.50
N ILE A 158 -5.95 33.47 0.95
CA ILE A 158 -4.66 32.78 0.82
C ILE A 158 -3.97 32.58 2.17
N VAL A 159 -4.07 33.54 3.09
CA VAL A 159 -3.52 33.41 4.44
C VAL A 159 -4.16 32.22 5.16
N LEU A 160 -5.48 32.11 5.08
CA LEU A 160 -6.23 30.99 5.64
C LEU A 160 -5.84 29.66 4.98
N LEU A 161 -5.72 29.64 3.65
CA LEU A 161 -5.33 28.46 2.88
C LEU A 161 -3.95 27.96 3.33
N VAL A 162 -2.95 28.84 3.37
CA VAL A 162 -1.59 28.52 3.80
C VAL A 162 -1.58 28.02 5.24
N TYR A 163 -2.32 28.67 6.14
CA TYR A 163 -2.43 28.25 7.54
C TYR A 163 -2.97 26.82 7.67
N LEU A 164 -4.09 26.53 7.01
CA LEU A 164 -4.75 25.24 7.12
C LEU A 164 -3.92 24.09 6.52
N VAL A 165 -3.28 24.31 5.37
CA VAL A 165 -2.38 23.31 4.76
C VAL A 165 -1.24 22.97 5.71
N ASN A 166 -0.63 23.98 6.35
CA ASN A 166 0.45 23.77 7.30
C ASN A 166 -0.03 23.01 8.55
N PHE A 167 -1.21 23.34 9.07
CA PHE A 167 -1.78 22.66 10.22
C PHE A 167 -2.09 21.18 9.96
N GLN A 168 -2.61 20.87 8.76
CA GLN A 168 -2.91 19.49 8.36
C GLN A 168 -1.65 18.64 8.09
N LEU A 169 -0.50 19.27 7.86
CA LEU A 169 0.78 18.55 7.69
C LEU A 169 1.49 18.26 9.03
N LEU A 170 1.04 18.85 10.14
CA LEU A 170 1.61 18.60 11.47
C LEU A 170 1.40 17.15 11.99
N PRO A 171 0.19 16.54 11.90
CA PRO A 171 -0.02 15.16 12.31
C PRO A 171 0.88 14.16 11.57
N VAL A 172 1.12 14.43 10.27
CA VAL A 172 2.02 13.63 9.43
C VAL A 172 3.44 13.62 9.99
N PHE A 173 3.90 14.73 10.56
CA PHE A 173 5.20 14.82 11.22
C PHE A 173 5.26 13.99 12.50
N GLU A 174 4.22 14.08 13.34
CA GLU A 174 4.15 13.35 14.62
C GLU A 174 4.13 11.84 14.40
N GLN A 175 3.33 11.39 13.43
CA GLN A 175 3.32 9.98 13.01
C GLN A 175 4.66 9.57 12.39
N SER A 176 5.39 10.49 11.75
CA SER A 176 6.69 10.18 11.20
C SER A 176 7.73 9.93 12.29
N ARG A 177 7.67 10.67 13.41
CA ARG A 177 8.55 10.50 14.56
C ARG A 177 8.26 9.23 15.35
N SER A 178 7.00 8.82 15.49
CA SER A 178 6.61 7.64 16.27
C SER A 178 7.05 6.31 15.66
N VAL A 179 7.31 6.27 14.35
CA VAL A 179 7.76 5.05 13.66
C VAL A 179 9.27 4.85 13.83
N LEU A 180 9.65 3.76 14.49
CA LEU A 180 11.03 3.34 14.76
C LEU A 180 11.95 3.34 13.52
N TRP A 181 11.47 2.82 12.39
CA TRP A 181 12.22 2.78 11.13
C TRP A 181 12.67 4.15 10.63
N THR A 182 11.87 5.18 10.90
CA THR A 182 12.18 6.57 10.56
C THR A 182 13.25 7.16 11.45
N GLN A 183 13.24 6.80 12.75
CA GLN A 183 14.28 7.22 13.69
C GLN A 183 15.63 6.58 13.35
N LEU A 184 15.62 5.33 12.89
CA LEU A 184 16.82 4.62 12.45
C LEU A 184 17.35 5.12 11.10
N ALA A 185 16.46 5.45 10.16
CA ALA A 185 16.83 5.95 8.84
C ALA A 185 17.33 7.41 8.86
N LEU A 186 17.00 8.16 9.91
CA LEU A 186 17.29 9.59 10.01
C LEU A 186 17.95 9.88 11.35
N GLY A 187 19.29 9.88 11.37
CA GLY A 187 20.05 10.25 12.56
C GLY A 187 19.69 11.66 13.08
N SER A 188 19.88 11.86 14.39
CA SER A 188 19.63 13.08 15.19
C SER A 188 18.29 13.81 14.95
N GLY A 189 17.47 13.96 15.99
CA GLY A 189 16.15 14.62 15.90
C GLY A 189 16.16 16.06 15.36
N LEU A 190 17.30 16.76 15.45
CA LEU A 190 17.48 18.12 14.91
C LEU A 190 17.61 18.15 13.38
N GLN A 191 18.18 17.14 12.73
CA GLN A 191 18.23 17.06 11.27
C GLN A 191 16.87 16.68 10.67
N GLN A 192 16.09 15.88 11.40
CA GLN A 192 14.73 15.52 11.01
C GLN A 192 13.79 16.74 10.99
N THR A 193 13.83 17.56 12.04
CA THR A 193 13.00 18.77 12.13
C THR A 193 13.37 19.77 11.03
N LYS A 194 14.67 20.02 10.79
CA LYS A 194 15.12 20.89 9.70
C LYS A 194 14.69 20.38 8.32
N THR A 195 14.81 19.08 8.07
CA THR A 195 14.39 18.50 6.79
C THR A 195 12.88 18.62 6.62
N PHE A 196 12.11 18.37 7.69
CA PHE A 196 10.66 18.54 7.66
C PHE A 196 10.24 19.98 7.37
N LEU A 197 10.88 20.96 8.02
CA LEU A 197 10.65 22.39 7.76
C LEU A 197 10.92 22.75 6.30
N THR A 198 11.97 22.18 5.72
CA THR A 198 12.31 22.39 4.31
C THR A 198 11.22 21.82 3.39
N VAL A 199 10.75 20.59 3.66
CA VAL A 199 9.65 19.97 2.89
C VAL A 199 8.35 20.76 3.03
N LEU A 200 8.04 21.23 4.24
CA LEU A 200 6.84 22.01 4.52
C LEU A 200 6.87 23.39 3.81
N ALA A 201 8.05 24.03 3.78
CA ALA A 201 8.25 25.26 3.02
C ALA A 201 8.10 25.03 1.51
N GLU A 202 8.61 23.91 0.98
CA GLU A 202 8.43 23.52 -0.43
C GLU A 202 6.96 23.31 -0.79
N ILE A 203 6.20 22.60 0.05
CA ILE A 203 4.77 22.37 -0.17
C ILE A 203 4.01 23.70 -0.12
N THR A 204 4.32 24.55 0.87
CA THR A 204 3.69 25.87 0.99
C THR A 204 3.99 26.74 -0.22
N ALA A 205 5.24 26.75 -0.70
CA ALA A 205 5.63 27.47 -1.90
C ALA A 205 4.92 26.95 -3.15
N MET A 206 4.76 25.63 -3.29
CA MET A 206 4.03 25.02 -4.39
C MET A 206 2.55 25.40 -4.39
N VAL A 207 1.91 25.41 -3.21
CA VAL A 207 0.51 25.79 -3.05
C VAL A 207 0.30 27.27 -3.35
N VAL A 208 1.16 28.16 -2.84
CA VAL A 208 1.11 29.60 -3.13
C VAL A 208 1.37 29.85 -4.62
N GLY A 209 2.33 29.15 -5.23
CA GLY A 209 2.61 29.25 -6.66
C GLY A 209 1.44 28.80 -7.53
N LEU A 210 0.75 27.73 -7.14
CA LEU A 210 -0.46 27.28 -7.84
C LEU A 210 -1.60 28.28 -7.69
N ALA A 211 -1.83 28.82 -6.49
CA ALA A 211 -2.82 29.87 -6.26
C ALA A 211 -2.51 31.14 -7.06
N PHE A 212 -1.24 31.51 -7.19
CA PHE A 212 -0.78 32.64 -8.01
C PHE A 212 -1.15 32.45 -9.49
N VAL A 213 -0.84 31.29 -10.07
CA VAL A 213 -1.16 30.99 -11.48
C VAL A 213 -2.66 31.03 -11.72
N VAL A 214 -3.45 30.44 -10.81
CA VAL A 214 -4.93 30.46 -10.90
C VAL A 214 -5.44 31.90 -10.88
N MET A 215 -4.99 32.72 -9.95
CA MET A 215 -5.44 34.12 -9.84
C MET A 215 -5.01 34.98 -11.02
N LEU A 216 -3.83 34.73 -11.58
CA LEU A 216 -3.34 35.44 -12.76
C LEU A 216 -4.26 35.23 -13.97
N VAL A 217 -4.81 34.02 -14.12
CA VAL A 217 -5.72 33.66 -15.22
C VAL A 217 -7.14 34.22 -15.01
N PHE A 218 -7.67 34.17 -13.78
CA PHE A 218 -9.11 34.45 -13.53
C PHE A 218 -9.43 35.84 -12.97
N ALA A 219 -8.55 36.44 -12.15
CA ALA A 219 -8.82 37.69 -11.45
C ALA A 219 -7.95 38.87 -11.92
N GLY A 220 -6.79 38.58 -12.52
CA GLY A 220 -5.86 39.56 -13.08
C GLY A 220 -4.58 39.74 -12.26
N PRO A 221 -3.61 40.54 -12.77
CA PRO A 221 -2.24 40.58 -12.25
C PRO A 221 -2.13 41.21 -10.85
N LEU A 222 -2.99 42.18 -10.51
CA LEU A 222 -2.99 42.81 -9.18
C LEU A 222 -3.44 41.83 -8.09
N ALA A 223 -4.51 41.08 -8.35
CA ALA A 223 -5.00 40.02 -7.45
C ALA A 223 -3.93 38.93 -7.24
N ALA A 224 -3.26 38.52 -8.33
CA ALA A 224 -2.19 37.54 -8.26
C ALA A 224 -1.01 38.03 -7.40
N LEU A 225 -0.57 39.28 -7.57
CA LEU A 225 0.50 39.87 -6.75
C LEU A 225 0.14 39.92 -5.25
N VAL A 226 -1.10 40.27 -4.93
CA VAL A 226 -1.59 40.30 -3.55
C VAL A 226 -1.57 38.92 -2.93
N VAL A 227 -2.00 37.90 -3.68
CA VAL A 227 -1.98 36.49 -3.23
C VAL A 227 -0.55 35.99 -3.04
N LEU A 228 0.36 36.34 -3.94
CA LEU A 228 1.78 35.98 -3.82
C LEU A 228 2.41 36.66 -2.61
N GLY A 229 2.20 37.97 -2.43
CA GLY A 229 2.77 38.74 -1.32
C GLY A 229 2.25 38.26 0.04
N SER A 230 0.94 38.14 0.20
CA SER A 230 0.33 37.70 1.46
C SER A 230 0.61 36.22 1.75
N GLY A 231 0.59 35.35 0.74
CA GLY A 231 0.91 33.92 0.88
C GLY A 231 2.38 33.67 1.25
N THR A 232 3.32 34.38 0.64
CA THR A 232 4.76 34.28 0.97
C THR A 232 5.07 34.85 2.34
N LEU A 233 4.49 36.00 2.71
CA LEU A 233 4.60 36.56 4.06
C LEU A 233 4.09 35.57 5.11
N MET A 234 2.92 34.96 4.90
CA MET A 234 2.38 33.98 5.84
C MET A 234 3.27 32.74 5.93
N GLY A 235 3.78 32.23 4.80
CA GLY A 235 4.73 31.12 4.79
C GLY A 235 6.01 31.42 5.58
N LEU A 236 6.57 32.63 5.45
CA LEU A 236 7.73 33.07 6.21
C LEU A 236 7.43 33.19 7.71
N VAL A 237 6.30 33.78 8.08
CA VAL A 237 5.84 33.89 9.48
C VAL A 237 5.72 32.50 10.11
N LEU A 238 5.11 31.55 9.41
CA LEU A 238 4.95 30.19 9.91
C LEU A 238 6.31 29.51 10.12
N HIS A 239 7.20 29.61 9.14
CA HIS A 239 8.53 28.98 9.19
C HIS A 239 9.43 29.58 10.29
N LEU A 240 9.38 30.90 10.51
CA LEU A 240 10.28 31.60 11.43
C LEU A 240 9.73 31.73 12.86
N LEU A 241 8.42 31.98 13.04
CA LEU A 241 7.85 32.30 14.35
C LEU A 241 7.12 31.14 15.01
N TRP A 242 6.39 30.35 14.23
CA TRP A 242 5.45 29.34 14.77
C TRP A 242 6.10 27.97 14.91
N LEU A 243 6.70 27.46 13.83
CA LEU A 243 7.27 26.11 13.80
C LEU A 243 8.42 25.85 14.80
N PRO A 244 9.42 26.73 15.00
CA PRO A 244 10.47 26.46 15.98
C PRO A 244 9.92 26.40 17.41
N LYS A 245 8.92 27.24 17.74
CA LYS A 245 8.30 27.28 19.06
C LYS A 245 7.45 26.04 19.34
N THR A 246 6.68 25.59 18.35
CA THR A 246 5.82 24.41 18.49
C THR A 246 6.63 23.12 18.55
N LEU A 247 7.72 23.01 17.79
CA LEU A 247 8.58 21.82 17.78
C LEU A 247 9.45 21.71 19.03
N GLN A 248 9.94 22.82 19.59
CA GLN A 248 10.68 22.82 20.86
C GLN A 248 9.81 22.42 22.06
N LYS A 249 8.51 22.72 22.04
CA LYS A 249 7.60 22.38 23.14
C LYS A 249 7.22 20.90 23.19
N LYS A 250 7.48 20.15 22.11
CA LYS A 250 7.24 18.70 21.97
C LYS A 250 8.55 17.88 21.93
N LEU A 251 9.69 18.52 22.12
CA LEU A 251 11.00 17.90 22.32
C LEU A 251 11.24 17.69 23.81
#